data_AF-M7N4H2-F1
#
_entry.id   AF-M7N4H2-F1
#
_cell.length_a   1.000
_cell.length_b   1.000
_cell.length_c   1.000
_cell.angle_alpha   90.00
_cell.angle_beta   90.00
_cell.angle_gamma   90.00
#
_symmetry.space_group_name_H-M   'P 1'
#
loop_
_entity.id
_entity.type
_entity.pdbx_description
1 polymer ?
#
loop_
_entity_poly.entity_id
_entity_poly.type
_entity_poly.pdbx_seq_one_letter_code
_entity_poly.pdbx_strand_id
1 'polypeptide(L)'
;MEHESFGNEGVARLMNEHFVPIKLDREERPDIDQIYMDAIQAMGLQGGWPLNVFLTPAQKPFYGGTYFPRQQWEQLLQNIADAWAKNRPALEESSEKFADALSASDVERFRLQQHPLQITRLKLEHLFSSFQKKFDTKRGGLQGAPKFPMPSHWQFLLHLQLASGEQKSVGSGRTHPAGNGLGRTLRPAGRRLCPLLGRC
;
A
#
# COMPACT_ATOMS: atom_id res chain seq x y z
N MET A 1 22.05 3.24 3.36
CA MET A 1 22.01 3.10 1.89
C MET A 1 21.70 4.41 1.18
N GLU A 2 20.70 5.18 1.62
CA GLU A 2 20.38 6.46 0.96
C GLU A 2 21.57 7.43 0.92
N HIS A 3 22.15 7.74 2.07
CA HIS A 3 23.25 8.69 2.13
C HIS A 3 24.57 8.14 1.58
N GLU A 4 24.84 6.86 1.80
CA GLU A 4 26.14 6.25 1.45
C GLU A 4 26.25 5.84 -0.03
N SER A 5 25.16 5.39 -0.64
CA SER A 5 25.15 4.83 -2.00
C SER A 5 24.40 5.76 -2.95
N PHE A 6 23.13 6.05 -2.68
CA PHE A 6 22.28 6.79 -3.62
C PHE A 6 22.65 8.28 -3.73
N GLY A 7 23.21 8.86 -2.66
CA GLY A 7 23.79 10.21 -2.67
C GLY A 7 25.18 10.31 -3.29
N ASN A 8 25.83 9.19 -3.66
CA ASN A 8 27.16 9.22 -4.24
C ASN A 8 27.10 9.36 -5.76
N GLU A 9 27.76 10.39 -6.31
CA GLU A 9 27.77 10.64 -7.76
C GLU A 9 28.35 9.51 -8.59
N GLY A 10 29.36 8.79 -8.09
CA GLY A 10 29.97 7.66 -8.81
C GLY A 10 28.99 6.50 -8.96
N VAL A 11 28.30 6.16 -7.86
CA VAL A 11 27.24 5.14 -7.87
C VAL A 11 26.08 5.58 -8.78
N ALA A 12 25.67 6.84 -8.71
CA ALA A 12 24.59 7.37 -9.54
C ALA A 12 24.93 7.31 -11.04
N ARG A 13 26.18 7.63 -11.42
CA ARG A 13 26.64 7.49 -12.82
C ARG A 13 26.57 6.03 -13.29
N LEU A 14 27.08 5.10 -12.49
CA LEU A 14 27.02 3.66 -12.78
C LEU A 14 25.57 3.17 -12.93
N MET A 15 24.67 3.63 -12.06
CA MET A 15 23.24 3.30 -12.15
C MET A 15 22.61 3.84 -13.43
N ASN A 16 22.87 5.11 -13.77
CA ASN A 16 22.28 5.75 -14.94
C ASN A 16 22.81 5.20 -16.28
N GLU A 17 24.03 4.65 -16.30
CA GLU A 17 24.62 4.06 -17.50
C GLU A 17 23.99 2.72 -17.87
N HIS A 18 23.64 1.90 -16.87
CA HIS A 18 23.21 0.51 -17.10
C HIS A 18 21.75 0.22 -16.74
N PHE A 19 21.10 1.10 -15.95
CA PHE A 19 19.78 0.84 -15.39
C PHE A 19 18.86 2.05 -15.55
N VAL A 20 17.55 1.78 -15.42
CA VAL A 20 16.53 2.82 -15.23
C VAL A 20 16.14 2.80 -13.75
N PRO A 21 16.76 3.65 -12.90
CA PRO A 21 16.45 3.65 -11.47
C PRO A 21 15.05 4.21 -11.21
N ILE A 22 14.22 3.43 -10.51
CA ILE A 22 12.86 3.82 -10.10
C ILE A 22 12.84 3.86 -8.58
N LYS A 23 12.58 5.04 -8.00
CA LYS A 23 12.29 5.19 -6.57
C LYS A 23 10.79 4.98 -6.36
N LEU A 24 10.46 4.09 -5.43
CA LEU A 24 9.10 3.81 -5.04
C LEU A 24 8.88 4.21 -3.59
N ASP A 25 7.81 4.95 -3.35
CA ASP A 25 7.34 5.24 -1.99
C ASP A 25 6.29 4.19 -1.59
N ARG A 26 6.60 3.42 -0.55
CA ARG A 26 5.67 2.42 0.01
C ARG A 26 4.41 3.06 0.58
N GLU A 27 4.48 4.28 1.10
CA GLU A 27 3.31 4.95 1.68
C GLU A 27 2.27 5.26 0.59
N GLU A 28 2.73 5.63 -0.60
CA GLU A 28 1.88 5.92 -1.74
C GLU A 28 1.47 4.66 -2.51
N ARG A 29 2.39 3.70 -2.68
CA ARG A 29 2.18 2.45 -3.43
C ARG A 29 2.44 1.18 -2.59
N PRO A 30 1.68 0.95 -1.52
CA PRO A 30 1.83 -0.22 -0.67
C PRO A 30 1.45 -1.52 -1.40
N ASP A 31 0.65 -1.41 -2.45
CA ASP A 31 0.28 -2.50 -3.35
C ASP A 31 1.50 -3.06 -4.08
N ILE A 32 2.33 -2.18 -4.66
CA ILE A 32 3.54 -2.58 -5.38
C ILE A 32 4.63 -3.08 -4.42
N ASP A 33 4.82 -2.40 -3.29
CA ASP A 33 5.78 -2.82 -2.27
C ASP A 33 5.51 -4.26 -1.79
N GLN A 34 4.25 -4.60 -1.56
CA GLN A 34 3.86 -5.95 -1.13
C GLN A 34 4.20 -7.01 -2.20
N ILE A 35 3.88 -6.75 -3.47
CA ILE A 35 4.20 -7.66 -4.59
C ILE A 35 5.70 -7.97 -4.63
N TYR A 36 6.55 -6.96 -4.48
CA TYR A 36 8.00 -7.16 -4.52
C TYR A 36 8.57 -7.74 -3.23
N MET A 37 7.96 -7.46 -2.08
CA MET A 37 8.30 -8.11 -0.81
C MET A 37 8.03 -9.62 -0.90
N ASP A 38 6.89 -10.00 -1.48
CA ASP A 38 6.52 -11.39 -1.69
C ASP A 38 7.46 -12.07 -2.69
N ALA A 39 7.89 -11.36 -3.75
CA ALA A 39 8.88 -11.85 -4.69
C ALA A 39 10.23 -12.16 -4.00
N ILE A 40 10.72 -11.27 -3.13
CA ILE A 40 11.96 -11.47 -2.37
C ILE A 40 11.85 -12.66 -1.40
N GLN A 41 10.71 -12.79 -0.72
CA GLN A 41 10.46 -13.93 0.16
C GLN A 41 10.36 -15.25 -0.61
N ALA A 42 9.76 -15.23 -1.81
CA ALA A 42 9.73 -16.39 -2.70
C ALA A 42 11.13 -16.82 -3.18
N MET A 43 12.07 -15.86 -3.28
CA MET A 43 13.49 -16.14 -3.51
C MET A 43 14.23 -16.70 -2.27
N GLY A 44 13.53 -16.91 -1.15
CA GLY A 44 14.12 -17.40 0.10
C GLY A 44 14.93 -16.36 0.86
N LEU A 45 14.87 -15.09 0.45
CA LEU A 45 15.56 -14.00 1.10
C LEU A 45 14.69 -13.41 2.21
N GLN A 46 15.34 -12.95 3.29
CA GLN A 46 14.62 -12.20 4.32
C GLN A 46 14.14 -10.87 3.74
N GLY A 47 12.82 -10.69 3.77
CA GLY A 47 12.18 -9.43 3.41
C GLY A 47 12.53 -8.33 4.41
N GLY A 48 12.55 -7.09 3.92
CA GLY A 48 12.85 -5.92 4.73
C GLY A 48 13.08 -4.67 3.88
N TRP A 49 13.33 -3.56 4.55
CA TRP A 49 13.63 -2.28 3.90
C TRP A 49 15.02 -1.79 4.29
N PRO A 50 15.76 -1.09 3.40
CA PRO A 50 15.37 -0.70 2.03
C PRO A 50 15.25 -1.91 1.10
N LEU A 51 14.24 -1.93 0.24
CA LEU A 51 13.98 -3.02 -0.70
C LEU A 51 14.52 -2.63 -2.08
N ASN A 52 15.40 -3.45 -2.64
CA ASN A 52 15.98 -3.25 -3.97
C ASN A 52 15.67 -4.45 -4.85
N VAL A 53 14.97 -4.23 -5.97
CA VAL A 53 14.58 -5.29 -6.91
C VAL A 53 15.01 -4.92 -8.32
N PHE A 54 15.58 -5.88 -9.03
CA PHE A 54 16.00 -5.78 -10.42
C PHE A 54 15.02 -6.53 -11.30
N LEU A 55 14.57 -5.86 -12.36
CA LEU A 55 13.53 -6.33 -13.24
C LEU A 55 14.02 -6.35 -14.68
N THR A 56 13.48 -7.27 -15.47
CA THR A 56 13.61 -7.22 -16.92
C THR A 56 12.71 -6.11 -17.50
N PRO A 57 12.91 -5.69 -18.76
CA PRO A 57 12.02 -4.72 -19.42
C PRO A 57 10.55 -5.17 -19.49
N ALA A 58 10.29 -6.47 -19.35
CA ALA A 58 8.95 -7.04 -19.25
C ALA A 58 8.35 -6.95 -17.83
N GLN A 59 8.97 -6.19 -16.92
CA GLN A 59 8.56 -5.99 -15.52
C GLN A 59 8.58 -7.27 -14.67
N LYS A 60 9.38 -8.27 -15.07
CA LYS A 60 9.56 -9.52 -14.31
C LYS A 60 10.78 -9.41 -13.39
N PRO A 61 10.63 -9.62 -12.07
CA PRO A 61 11.75 -9.60 -11.14
C PRO A 61 12.66 -10.82 -11.35
N PHE A 62 13.97 -10.63 -11.29
CA PHE A 62 14.93 -11.73 -11.39
C PHE A 62 15.97 -11.75 -10.27
N TYR A 63 16.17 -10.61 -9.61
CA TYR A 63 17.06 -10.50 -8.46
C TYR A 63 16.55 -9.42 -7.52
N GLY A 64 16.89 -9.54 -6.26
CA GLY A 64 16.81 -8.40 -5.36
C GLY A 64 17.33 -8.73 -3.98
N GLY A 65 17.22 -7.76 -3.09
CA GLY A 65 17.64 -7.90 -1.71
C GLY A 65 17.34 -6.63 -0.95
N THR A 66 17.80 -6.60 0.30
CA THR A 66 17.50 -5.51 1.20
C THR A 66 18.64 -4.49 1.21
N TYR A 67 19.40 -4.46 2.31
CA TYR A 67 20.50 -3.55 2.51
C TYR A 67 21.78 -4.08 1.88
N PHE A 68 22.42 -3.25 1.04
CA PHE A 68 23.74 -3.51 0.50
C PHE A 68 24.70 -2.36 0.90
N PRO A 69 25.82 -2.66 1.57
CA PRO A 69 26.91 -1.70 1.75
C PRO A 69 27.40 -1.17 0.40
N ARG A 70 27.82 0.09 0.35
CA ARG A 70 28.21 0.77 -0.90
C ARG A 70 29.11 -0.04 -1.82
N GLN A 71 30.22 -0.60 -1.32
CA GLN A 71 31.16 -1.37 -2.15
C GLN A 71 30.51 -2.61 -2.77
N GLN A 72 29.68 -3.31 -1.99
CA GLN A 72 28.95 -4.49 -2.47
C GLN A 72 27.87 -4.10 -3.48
N TRP A 73 27.24 -2.93 -3.28
CA TRP A 73 26.26 -2.38 -4.22
C TRP A 73 26.89 -2.05 -5.57
N GLU A 74 28.05 -1.37 -5.59
CA GLU A 74 28.78 -1.05 -6.83
C GLU A 74 29.18 -2.33 -7.59
N GLN A 75 29.71 -3.34 -6.88
CA GLN A 75 30.06 -4.63 -7.46
C GLN A 75 28.82 -5.37 -7.99
N LEU A 76 27.71 -5.33 -7.25
CA LEU A 76 26.46 -5.95 -7.67
C LEU A 76 25.93 -5.33 -8.97
N LEU A 77 25.93 -4.00 -9.06
CA LEU A 77 25.49 -3.28 -10.27
C LEU A 77 26.32 -3.67 -11.49
N GLN A 78 27.65 -3.72 -11.35
CA GLN A 78 28.55 -4.15 -12.43
C GLN A 78 28.29 -5.60 -12.84
N ASN A 79 28.18 -6.51 -11.87
CA ASN A 79 27.92 -7.92 -12.13
C ASN A 79 26.58 -8.14 -12.86
N ILE A 80 25.53 -7.41 -12.46
CA ILE A 80 24.22 -7.49 -13.12
C ILE A 80 24.30 -6.92 -14.54
N ALA A 81 24.96 -5.78 -14.74
CA ALA A 81 25.14 -5.18 -16.06
C ALA A 81 25.90 -6.12 -17.01
N ASP A 82 26.98 -6.74 -16.52
CA ASP A 82 27.76 -7.73 -17.26
C ASP A 82 26.95 -8.99 -17.60
N ALA A 83 26.19 -9.52 -16.63
CA ALA A 83 25.32 -10.67 -16.84
C ALA A 83 24.22 -10.37 -17.86
N TRP A 84 23.67 -9.15 -17.83
CA TRP A 84 22.68 -8.70 -18.81
C TRP A 84 23.26 -8.58 -20.22
N ALA A 85 24.47 -8.05 -20.35
CA ALA A 85 25.13 -7.93 -21.65
C ALA A 85 25.57 -9.27 -22.24
N LYS A 86 26.09 -10.19 -21.40
CA LYS A 86 26.71 -11.45 -21.83
C LYS A 86 25.73 -12.63 -21.86
N ASN A 87 24.74 -12.66 -20.97
CA ASN A 87 23.89 -13.82 -20.76
C ASN A 87 22.43 -13.44 -20.48
N ARG A 88 21.89 -12.53 -21.31
CA ARG A 88 20.49 -12.12 -21.26
C ARG A 88 19.48 -13.28 -21.24
N PRO A 89 19.61 -14.34 -22.06
CA PRO A 89 18.63 -15.42 -22.08
C PRO A 89 18.48 -16.13 -20.74
N ALA A 90 19.58 -16.35 -20.01
CA ALA A 90 19.54 -17.00 -18.71
C ALA A 90 18.83 -16.13 -17.65
N LEU A 91 19.00 -14.80 -17.70
CA LEU A 91 18.31 -13.87 -16.81
C LEU A 91 16.80 -13.80 -17.13
N GLU A 92 16.44 -13.80 -18.41
CA GLU A 92 15.05 -13.85 -18.84
C GLU A 92 14.38 -15.16 -18.39
N GLU A 93 15.03 -16.32 -18.56
CA GLU A 93 14.52 -17.62 -18.09
C GLU A 93 14.35 -17.63 -16.56
N SER A 94 15.33 -17.10 -15.82
CA SER A 94 15.20 -16.96 -14.38
C SER A 94 14.02 -16.08 -13.99
N SER A 95 13.82 -14.96 -14.70
CA SER A 95 12.70 -14.04 -14.47
C SER A 95 11.33 -14.68 -14.73
N GLU A 96 11.25 -15.61 -15.68
CA GLU A 96 10.01 -16.35 -15.98
C GLU A 96 9.65 -17.31 -14.87
N LYS A 97 10.62 -18.10 -14.39
CA LYS A 97 10.40 -19.01 -13.24
C LYS A 97 9.92 -18.25 -12.00
N PHE A 98 10.42 -17.03 -11.78
CA PHE A 98 9.97 -16.18 -10.68
C PHE A 98 8.60 -15.57 -10.93
N ALA A 99 8.34 -15.09 -12.14
CA ALA A 99 7.01 -14.59 -12.51
C ALA A 99 5.96 -15.67 -12.32
N ASP A 100 6.25 -16.93 -12.66
CA ASP A 100 5.34 -18.06 -12.46
C ASP A 100 5.15 -18.38 -10.97
N ALA A 101 6.22 -18.35 -10.16
CA ALA A 101 6.11 -18.55 -8.72
C ALA A 101 5.30 -17.45 -8.01
N LEU A 102 5.34 -16.22 -8.52
CA LEU A 102 4.56 -15.08 -8.00
C LEU A 102 3.12 -15.07 -8.56
N SER A 103 2.95 -15.51 -9.81
CA SER A 103 1.65 -15.61 -10.50
C SER A 103 0.87 -16.87 -10.13
N ALA A 104 1.51 -17.85 -9.48
CA ALA A 104 0.85 -18.91 -8.72
C ALA A 104 0.00 -18.24 -7.64
N SER A 105 -1.21 -17.92 -8.07
CA SER A 105 -1.98 -16.78 -7.61
C SER A 105 -2.24 -16.84 -6.11
N ASP A 106 -2.42 -15.69 -5.46
CA ASP A 106 -3.09 -15.62 -4.16
C ASP A 106 -4.43 -16.39 -4.15
N VAL A 107 -5.08 -16.48 -5.31
CA VAL A 107 -6.27 -17.32 -5.53
C VAL A 107 -5.97 -18.80 -5.31
N GLU A 108 -4.81 -19.30 -5.71
CA GLU A 108 -4.40 -20.70 -5.51
C GLU A 108 -3.76 -20.91 -4.13
N ARG A 109 -2.95 -19.93 -3.68
CA ARG A 109 -2.29 -19.88 -2.37
C ARG A 109 -3.28 -19.78 -1.21
N PHE A 110 -4.38 -19.05 -1.39
CA PHE A 110 -5.47 -18.87 -0.42
C PHE A 110 -6.79 -19.54 -0.83
N ARG A 111 -6.83 -20.30 -1.94
CA ARG A 111 -8.04 -20.95 -2.49
C ARG A 111 -9.23 -20.00 -2.64
N LEU A 112 -8.99 -18.78 -3.10
CA LEU A 112 -10.04 -17.77 -3.24
C LEU A 112 -10.88 -18.08 -4.47
N GLN A 113 -12.18 -18.34 -4.27
CA GLN A 113 -13.10 -18.43 -5.39
C GLN A 113 -13.25 -17.04 -6.03
N GLN A 114 -13.09 -16.96 -7.35
CA GLN A 114 -13.36 -15.74 -8.13
C GLN A 114 -14.86 -15.47 -8.14
N HIS A 115 -15.35 -14.84 -7.08
CA HIS A 115 -16.70 -14.30 -7.05
C HIS A 115 -16.67 -12.86 -7.57
N PRO A 116 -17.67 -12.42 -8.35
CA PRO A 116 -17.82 -11.01 -8.64
C PRO A 116 -17.81 -10.23 -7.32
N LEU A 117 -16.97 -9.20 -7.24
CA LEU A 117 -16.78 -8.39 -6.04
C LEU A 117 -18.08 -7.66 -5.70
N GLN A 118 -18.98 -8.32 -4.98
CA GLN A 118 -20.14 -7.69 -4.37
C GLN A 118 -19.69 -7.04 -3.07
N ILE A 119 -19.34 -5.76 -3.14
CA ILE A 119 -19.10 -4.93 -1.96
C ILE A 119 -20.47 -4.65 -1.33
N THR A 120 -20.76 -5.33 -0.22
CA THR A 120 -21.97 -5.08 0.57
C THR A 120 -21.64 -4.20 1.75
N ARG A 121 -22.64 -3.46 2.25
CA ARG A 121 -22.50 -2.65 3.47
C ARG A 121 -21.98 -3.47 4.66
N LEU A 122 -22.46 -4.70 4.82
CA LEU A 122 -22.00 -5.61 5.87
C LEU A 122 -20.49 -5.91 5.76
N LYS A 123 -19.99 -6.22 4.55
CA LYS A 123 -18.55 -6.44 4.33
C LYS A 123 -17.73 -5.19 4.69
N LEU A 124 -18.24 -4.01 4.36
CA LEU A 124 -17.59 -2.74 4.65
C LEU A 124 -17.55 -2.45 6.16
N GLU A 125 -18.62 -2.74 6.90
CA GLU A 125 -18.67 -2.66 8.36
C GLU A 125 -17.70 -3.64 9.02
N HIS A 126 -17.56 -4.86 8.48
CA HIS A 126 -16.56 -5.83 8.94
C HIS A 126 -15.12 -5.34 8.71
N LEU A 127 -14.83 -4.77 7.54
CA LEU A 127 -13.53 -4.17 7.24
C LEU A 127 -13.22 -3.03 8.22
N PHE A 128 -14.18 -2.13 8.46
CA PHE A 128 -14.02 -1.04 9.43
C PHE A 128 -13.77 -1.55 10.85
N SER A 129 -14.54 -2.53 11.33
CA SER A 129 -14.34 -3.13 12.65
C SER A 129 -12.94 -3.75 12.80
N SER A 130 -12.46 -4.40 11.74
CA SER A 130 -11.12 -5.01 11.71
C SER A 130 -10.03 -3.94 11.72
N PHE A 131 -10.24 -2.83 11.00
CA PHE A 131 -9.35 -1.69 11.00
C PHE A 131 -9.30 -1.01 12.37
N GLN A 132 -10.46 -0.77 13.00
CA GLN A 132 -10.57 -0.11 14.30
C GLN A 132 -9.77 -0.83 15.39
N LYS A 133 -9.79 -2.18 15.39
CA LYS A 133 -9.01 -3.00 16.34
C LYS A 133 -7.51 -2.81 16.20
N LYS A 134 -7.02 -2.46 15.01
CA LYS A 134 -5.60 -2.22 14.72
C LYS A 134 -5.22 -0.76 14.90
N PHE A 135 -6.15 0.14 15.20
CA PHE A 135 -5.84 1.55 15.39
C PHE A 135 -5.25 1.79 16.79
N ASP A 136 -4.18 2.56 16.88
CA ASP A 136 -3.59 2.97 18.15
C ASP A 136 -4.21 4.29 18.61
N THR A 137 -5.07 4.23 19.63
CA THR A 137 -5.77 5.39 20.18
C THR A 137 -4.90 6.26 21.09
N LYS A 138 -3.72 5.79 21.52
CA LYS A 138 -2.80 6.55 22.38
C LYS A 138 -1.79 7.36 21.58
N ARG A 139 -1.20 6.75 20.54
CA ARG A 139 -0.12 7.36 19.74
C ARG A 139 -0.52 7.68 18.30
N GLY A 140 -1.76 7.36 17.90
CA GLY A 140 -2.22 7.52 16.52
C GLY A 140 -1.61 6.49 15.57
N GLY A 141 -2.20 6.40 14.38
CA GLY A 141 -1.83 5.45 13.34
C GLY A 141 -2.23 4.00 13.69
N LEU A 142 -1.64 3.04 13.00
CA LEU A 142 -1.83 1.62 13.30
C LEU A 142 -0.97 1.17 14.48
N GLN A 143 -1.40 0.10 15.14
CA GLN A 143 -0.67 -0.58 16.20
C GLN A 143 0.56 -1.31 15.65
N GLY A 144 1.57 -1.47 16.50
CA GLY A 144 2.84 -2.08 16.14
C GLY A 144 3.90 -1.07 15.70
N ALA A 145 5.10 -1.58 15.42
CA ALA A 145 6.21 -0.82 14.88
C ALA A 145 6.81 -1.61 13.70
N PRO A 146 7.38 -0.93 12.70
CA PRO A 146 7.40 0.53 12.51
C PRO A 146 6.04 1.10 12.06
N LYS A 147 5.71 2.33 12.48
CA LYS A 147 4.48 3.02 12.08
C LYS A 147 4.75 3.96 10.92
N PHE A 148 4.14 3.67 9.79
CA PHE A 148 4.16 4.57 8.63
C PHE A 148 2.78 5.21 8.46
N PRO A 149 2.70 6.53 8.20
CA PRO A 149 1.46 7.13 7.74
C PRO A 149 1.10 6.50 6.40
N MET A 150 -0.02 5.79 6.34
CA MET A 150 -0.50 5.16 5.11
C MET A 150 -1.73 5.97 4.64
N PRO A 151 -1.58 6.92 3.70
CA PRO A 151 -2.68 7.75 3.20
C PRO A 151 -3.87 6.93 2.70
N SER A 152 -3.61 5.77 2.09
CA SER A 152 -4.63 4.83 1.59
C SER A 152 -5.63 4.40 2.69
N HIS A 153 -5.16 4.19 3.92
CA HIS A 153 -6.03 3.88 5.05
C HIS A 153 -6.95 5.04 5.41
N TRP A 154 -6.42 6.27 5.41
CA TRP A 154 -7.22 7.46 5.70
C TRP A 154 -8.22 7.75 4.59
N GLN A 155 -7.82 7.59 3.33
CA GLN A 155 -8.71 7.73 2.18
C GLN A 155 -9.86 6.73 2.24
N PHE A 156 -9.58 5.47 2.61
CA PHE A 156 -10.63 4.48 2.84
C PHE A 156 -11.64 4.94 3.90
N LEU A 157 -11.17 5.43 5.05
CA LEU A 157 -12.06 5.92 6.11
C LEU A 157 -12.90 7.14 5.69
N LEU A 158 -12.31 8.06 4.92
CA LEU A 158 -13.02 9.22 4.39
C LEU A 158 -14.09 8.82 3.37
N HIS A 159 -13.75 7.93 2.44
CA HIS A 159 -14.71 7.39 1.47
C HIS A 159 -15.82 6.59 2.16
N LEU A 160 -15.50 5.81 3.18
CA LEU A 160 -16.46 5.09 4.00
C LEU A 160 -17.48 6.03 4.65
N GLN A 161 -16.99 7.14 5.21
CA GLN A 161 -17.84 8.14 5.85
C GLN A 161 -18.77 8.82 4.84
N LEU A 162 -18.25 9.21 3.67
CA LEU A 162 -19.04 9.79 2.59
C LEU A 162 -20.11 8.81 2.08
N ALA A 163 -19.74 7.55 1.86
CA ALA A 163 -20.68 6.51 1.40
C ALA A 163 -21.75 6.17 2.46
N SER A 164 -21.43 6.32 3.75
CA SER A 164 -22.37 6.11 4.86
C SER A 164 -23.28 7.32 5.08
N GLY A 165 -22.89 8.49 4.57
CA GLY A 165 -23.57 9.77 4.73
C GLY A 165 -24.21 10.25 3.43
N GLU A 166 -25.26 9.57 2.94
CA GLU A 166 -26.54 10.18 2.51
C GLU A 166 -27.48 9.18 1.80
N GLN A 167 -28.54 8.78 2.51
CA GLN A 167 -29.90 8.92 1.99
C GLN A 167 -30.71 9.68 3.04
N LYS A 168 -30.48 11.00 3.13
CA LYS A 168 -31.58 11.89 3.51
C LYS A 168 -32.10 12.45 2.21
N SER A 169 -33.14 11.81 1.69
CA SER A 169 -33.99 12.42 0.68
C SER A 169 -34.37 13.81 1.20
N VAL A 170 -33.86 14.85 0.53
CA VAL A 170 -34.47 16.17 0.57
C VAL A 170 -35.83 15.97 -0.08
N GLY A 171 -36.82 15.65 0.75
CA GLY A 171 -38.22 15.60 0.39
C GLY A 171 -38.64 17.00 -0.02
N SER A 172 -38.63 17.23 -1.33
CA SER A 172 -39.48 18.22 -1.98
C SER A 172 -40.91 18.05 -1.46
N GLY A 173 -41.47 19.08 -0.83
CA GLY A 173 -42.88 19.05 -0.44
C GLY A 173 -43.23 19.88 0.79
N ARG A 174 -43.24 21.21 0.62
CA ARG A 174 -44.26 22.19 1.10
C ARG A 174 -43.59 23.51 1.47
N THR A 175 -43.48 24.38 0.47
CA THR A 175 -43.43 25.82 0.67
C THR A 175 -44.80 26.29 1.19
N HIS A 176 -44.87 26.76 2.43
CA HIS A 176 -45.91 27.69 2.85
C HIS A 176 -45.32 28.77 3.77
N PRO A 177 -45.84 30.00 3.71
CA PRO A 177 -45.03 31.20 3.76
C PRO A 177 -44.92 31.78 5.17
N ALA A 178 -43.98 32.72 5.26
CA ALA A 178 -43.59 33.53 6.40
C ALA A 178 -44.73 33.93 7.36
N GLY A 179 -44.47 33.73 8.65
CA GLY A 179 -45.23 34.27 9.77
C GLY A 179 -44.30 34.55 10.94
N ASN A 180 -44.18 35.83 11.29
CA ASN A 180 -43.33 36.45 12.29
C ASN A 180 -43.58 35.93 13.73
N GLY A 181 -42.55 35.91 14.59
CA GLY A 181 -42.74 36.07 16.05
C GLY A 181 -42.12 35.02 16.98
N LEU A 182 -41.02 35.41 17.61
CA LEU A 182 -40.68 35.22 19.04
C LEU A 182 -40.73 33.80 19.65
N GLY A 183 -39.53 33.25 19.84
CA GLY A 183 -39.07 32.63 21.10
C GLY A 183 -39.75 31.35 21.58
N ARG A 184 -39.05 30.21 21.47
CA ARG A 184 -38.81 29.25 22.58
C ARG A 184 -38.03 28.00 22.14
N THR A 185 -37.09 27.63 23.00
CA THR A 185 -36.58 26.27 23.28
C THR A 185 -35.77 25.56 22.19
N LEU A 186 -34.43 25.68 22.33
CA LEU A 186 -33.49 24.61 22.00
C LEU A 186 -33.87 23.35 22.80
N ARG A 187 -34.39 22.32 22.11
CA ARG A 187 -34.33 20.94 22.60
C ARG A 187 -33.45 20.12 21.65
N PRO A 188 -32.51 19.31 22.17
CA PRO A 188 -31.64 18.49 21.36
C PRO A 188 -32.35 17.18 21.02
N ALA A 189 -32.64 16.94 19.74
CA ALA A 189 -33.02 15.62 19.27
C ALA A 189 -31.73 14.83 18.97
N GLY A 190 -31.20 14.20 20.00
CA GLY A 190 -30.07 13.30 19.88
C GLY A 190 -30.42 12.05 19.07
N ARG A 191 -29.49 11.62 18.22
CA ARG A 191 -29.12 10.22 18.05
C ARG A 191 -27.62 10.16 17.81
N ARG A 192 -26.92 9.71 18.84
CA ARG A 192 -25.46 9.52 18.89
C ARG A 192 -25.11 8.32 18.01
N LEU A 193 -24.26 8.55 17.01
CA LEU A 193 -23.28 7.55 16.57
C LEU A 193 -21.93 8.03 17.09
N CYS A 194 -21.75 7.86 18.39
CA CYS A 194 -20.47 8.04 19.05
C CYS A 194 -20.30 6.88 20.03
N PRO A 195 -19.44 5.92 19.69
CA PRO A 195 -18.62 5.25 20.67
C PRO A 195 -17.16 5.51 20.28
N LEU A 196 -16.76 6.77 20.26
CA LEU A 196 -15.35 7.12 20.42
C LEU A 196 -15.15 7.38 21.92
N LEU A 197 -14.13 6.71 22.46
CA LEU A 197 -13.58 6.87 23.80
C LEU A 197 -14.38 6.15 24.90
N GLY A 198 -14.01 4.89 25.12
CA GLY A 198 -14.09 4.28 26.45
C GLY A 198 -13.40 5.20 27.44
N ARG A 199 -14.13 5.51 28.52
CA ARG A 199 -13.91 6.58 29.50
C ARG A 199 -12.60 6.46 30.29
N CYS A 200 -12.19 7.63 30.79
CA CYS A 200 -11.56 7.94 32.08
C CYS A 200 -10.57 6.94 32.68
#